data_AF-A0A520QJ42-F1
#
_entry.id   AF-A0A520QJ42-F1
#
_cell.length_a   1.000
_cell.length_b   1.000
_cell.length_c   1.000
_cell.angle_alpha   90.00
_cell.angle_beta   90.00
_cell.angle_gamma   90.00
#
_symmetry.space_group_name_H-M   'P 1'
#
loop_
_entity.id
_entity.type
_entity.pdbx_description
1 polymer ?
#
loop_
_entity_poly.entity_id
_entity_poly.type
_entity_poly.pdbx_seq_one_letter_code
_entity_poly.pdbx_strand_id
1 'polypeptide(L)'
;MSRPLAVASLFFACACGPTASGVSGSGGGAGGETESACAADEVRLGASCWSARGTRWQVTAEGPGGTYRFELDLLAAGRVRSSDHGDASPASDEWFQDGSLLRVFLGDRFVEYRAEVTNGTVLVGEAINVRGQRWTFRADRMFGRAACADGEASLEEACLSVAGTRWRLALEGQGERVIVFLDGGRVAVGPEDEDGAGRWEQTGTALGFTLAEDGPRLTAEIDGGGALEGQTEDGGVRFRATRVDSVPPLIHR
;
A
#
# COMPACT_ATOMS: atom_id res chain seq x y z
N MET A 1 -11.48 -37.28 -53.60
CA MET A 1 -10.60 -36.95 -54.75
C MET A 1 -9.29 -36.41 -54.20
N SER A 2 -8.20 -36.73 -54.90
CA SER A 2 -6.84 -36.84 -54.39
C SER A 2 -6.00 -35.55 -54.50
N ARG A 3 -5.00 -35.46 -53.61
CA ARG A 3 -3.77 -34.62 -53.48
C ARG A 3 -3.08 -34.14 -54.80
N PRO A 4 -2.12 -33.16 -54.81
CA PRO A 4 -0.94 -32.96 -53.90
C PRO A 4 -0.63 -31.48 -53.50
N LEU A 5 0.16 -31.09 -52.47
CA LEU A 5 1.50 -31.38 -51.88
C LEU A 5 2.72 -30.64 -52.51
N ALA A 6 3.31 -29.69 -51.76
CA ALA A 6 4.73 -29.28 -51.67
C ALA A 6 4.81 -28.19 -50.56
N VAL A 7 5.45 -28.30 -49.38
CA VAL A 7 6.83 -28.64 -48.94
C VAL A 7 7.90 -27.69 -49.45
N ALA A 8 8.36 -26.79 -48.57
CA ALA A 8 9.73 -26.26 -48.59
C ALA A 8 10.14 -25.87 -47.15
N SER A 9 10.92 -26.76 -46.53
CA SER A 9 11.69 -26.49 -45.33
C SER A 9 13.01 -25.82 -45.71
N LEU A 10 13.45 -24.82 -44.94
CA LEU A 10 14.83 -24.34 -44.97
C LEU A 10 15.37 -24.27 -43.54
N PHE A 11 16.10 -25.32 -43.21
CA PHE A 11 17.09 -25.33 -42.14
C PHE A 11 18.34 -24.58 -42.63
N PHE A 12 18.88 -23.69 -41.79
CA PHE A 12 20.31 -23.38 -41.82
C PHE A 12 20.78 -23.21 -40.38
N ALA A 13 21.58 -24.16 -39.93
CA ALA A 13 22.37 -24.10 -38.71
C ALA A 13 23.78 -24.63 -39.02
N CYS A 14 24.78 -24.02 -38.38
CA CYS A 14 26.19 -24.38 -38.17
C CYS A 14 27.16 -23.29 -38.67
N ALA A 15 28.25 -22.93 -37.98
CA ALA A 15 28.79 -23.32 -36.67
C ALA A 15 30.06 -22.49 -36.34
N CYS A 16 30.51 -22.54 -35.07
CA CYS A 16 31.86 -22.32 -34.52
C CYS A 16 32.47 -20.89 -34.61
N GLY A 17 33.17 -20.31 -33.62
CA GLY A 17 33.74 -20.72 -32.33
C GLY A 17 34.47 -19.49 -31.70
N PRO A 18 35.09 -19.59 -30.51
CA PRO A 18 35.50 -18.44 -29.69
C PRO A 18 36.92 -17.94 -29.99
N THR A 19 37.16 -16.63 -29.82
CA THR A 19 38.51 -16.06 -29.70
C THR A 19 38.56 -15.01 -28.60
N ALA A 20 39.28 -15.34 -27.54
CA ALA A 20 39.81 -14.38 -26.58
C ALA A 20 40.95 -13.58 -27.25
N SER A 21 40.97 -12.27 -27.02
CA SER A 21 42.17 -11.43 -27.13
C SER A 21 41.95 -10.22 -26.24
N GLY A 22 42.74 -10.16 -25.17
CA GLY A 22 42.78 -9.00 -24.30
C GLY A 22 43.41 -7.81 -25.03
N VAL A 23 42.85 -6.64 -24.80
CA VAL A 23 43.58 -5.38 -24.89
C VAL A 23 43.21 -4.57 -23.65
N SER A 24 44.24 -4.32 -22.85
CA SER A 24 44.27 -3.36 -21.76
C SER A 24 44.18 -1.96 -22.34
N GLY A 25 43.14 -1.22 -21.95
CA GLY A 25 42.96 0.19 -22.24
C GLY A 25 42.44 0.89 -21.00
N SER A 26 43.36 1.49 -20.25
CA SER A 26 43.10 2.37 -19.12
C SER A 26 42.30 3.59 -19.56
N GLY A 27 41.15 3.85 -18.93
CA GLY A 27 40.41 5.07 -19.19
C GLY A 27 39.19 5.23 -18.29
N GLY A 28 39.30 6.14 -17.32
CA GLY A 28 38.18 6.91 -16.79
C GLY A 28 37.22 6.15 -15.88
N GLY A 29 37.40 6.34 -14.58
CA GLY A 29 36.32 6.08 -13.63
C GLY A 29 35.08 6.88 -13.99
N ALA A 30 33.97 6.18 -14.12
CA ALA A 30 32.68 6.67 -13.69
C ALA A 30 32.09 5.48 -12.92
N GLY A 31 32.21 5.53 -11.59
CA GLY A 31 31.35 4.72 -10.74
C GLY A 31 29.94 5.14 -11.11
N GLY A 32 29.26 4.29 -11.88
CA GLY A 32 27.81 4.32 -11.91
C GLY A 32 27.39 3.95 -10.51
N GLU A 33 27.23 4.96 -9.65
CA GLU A 33 26.34 4.83 -8.52
C GLU A 33 25.00 4.43 -9.16
N THR A 34 24.66 3.16 -9.06
CA THR A 34 23.28 2.72 -9.20
C THR A 34 22.51 3.54 -8.19
N GLU A 35 21.91 4.64 -8.65
CA GLU A 35 21.00 5.47 -7.89
C GLU A 35 19.97 4.48 -7.31
N SER A 36 20.03 4.24 -6.00
CA SER A 36 19.22 3.20 -5.38
C SER A 36 17.77 3.55 -5.65
N ALA A 37 17.05 2.72 -6.40
CA ALA A 37 15.64 2.97 -6.66
C ALA A 37 14.90 3.17 -5.34
N CYS A 38 14.00 4.17 -5.29
CA CYS A 38 13.18 4.39 -4.10
C CYS A 38 12.26 3.18 -3.87
N ALA A 39 11.82 2.98 -2.63
CA ALA A 39 10.84 1.94 -2.32
C ALA A 39 9.52 2.16 -3.09
N ALA A 40 8.66 1.15 -3.12
CA ALA A 40 7.42 1.19 -3.89
C ALA A 40 6.48 2.33 -3.46
N ASP A 41 6.52 2.75 -2.19
CA ASP A 41 5.72 3.85 -1.63
C ASP A 41 6.54 5.13 -1.41
N GLU A 42 7.63 5.30 -2.16
CA GLU A 42 8.52 6.45 -2.09
C GLU A 42 8.71 7.13 -3.45
N VAL A 43 9.03 8.42 -3.41
CA VAL A 43 9.40 9.22 -4.59
C VAL A 43 10.74 9.91 -4.38
N ARG A 44 11.51 10.07 -5.46
CA ARG A 44 12.75 10.84 -5.44
C ARG A 44 12.42 12.34 -5.35
N LEU A 45 12.77 12.96 -4.23
CA LEU A 45 12.76 14.42 -4.05
C LEU A 45 14.20 14.90 -3.85
N GLY A 46 14.78 15.49 -4.90
CA GLY A 46 16.19 15.87 -4.89
C GLY A 46 17.09 14.63 -4.76
N ALA A 47 17.96 14.60 -3.74
CA ALA A 47 18.89 13.49 -3.52
C ALA A 47 18.29 12.35 -2.65
N SER A 48 17.11 12.54 -2.05
CA SER A 48 16.52 11.60 -1.08
C SER A 48 15.23 10.97 -1.61
N CYS A 49 14.97 9.73 -1.22
CA CYS A 49 13.63 9.14 -1.33
C CYS A 49 12.74 9.67 -0.20
N TRP A 50 11.48 9.92 -0.53
CA TRP A 50 10.49 10.50 0.37
C TRP A 50 9.21 9.68 0.32
N SER A 51 8.66 9.35 1.49
CA SER A 51 7.35 8.74 1.64
C SER A 51 6.38 9.70 2.32
N ALA A 52 5.11 9.63 1.92
CA ALA A 52 4.02 10.29 2.62
C ALA A 52 3.70 9.61 3.98
N ARG A 53 4.25 8.43 4.25
CA ARG A 53 4.07 7.71 5.51
C ARG A 53 4.51 8.55 6.73
N GLY A 54 3.68 8.55 7.77
CA GLY A 54 3.90 9.30 9.00
C GLY A 54 3.73 10.82 8.87
N THR A 55 3.33 11.33 7.70
CA THR A 55 3.18 12.77 7.49
C THR A 55 1.80 13.27 7.87
N ARG A 56 1.75 14.54 8.29
CA ARG A 56 0.53 15.23 8.70
C ARG A 56 0.27 16.46 7.84
N TRP A 57 -0.99 16.72 7.51
CA TRP A 57 -1.39 17.75 6.56
C TRP A 57 -2.62 18.53 7.04
N GLN A 58 -2.60 19.86 6.83
CA GLN A 58 -3.79 20.68 6.90
C GLN A 58 -4.36 20.83 5.49
N VAL A 59 -5.55 20.30 5.25
CA VAL A 59 -6.25 20.41 3.96
C VAL A 59 -7.18 21.61 3.99
N THR A 60 -7.19 22.36 2.88
CA THR A 60 -8.22 23.34 2.52
C THR A 60 -8.73 23.00 1.13
N ALA A 61 -10.03 22.88 0.98
CA ALA A 61 -10.63 22.46 -0.29
C ALA A 61 -11.95 23.21 -0.56
N GLU A 62 -12.15 23.52 -1.84
CA GLU A 62 -13.21 24.42 -2.32
C GLU A 62 -14.25 23.61 -3.11
N GLY A 63 -15.08 22.85 -2.41
CA GLY A 63 -15.97 21.86 -3.03
C GLY A 63 -17.46 22.18 -2.96
N PRO A 64 -18.30 21.20 -3.35
CA PRO A 64 -19.75 21.32 -3.25
C PRO A 64 -20.19 21.53 -1.80
N GLY A 65 -20.81 22.67 -1.51
CA GLY A 65 -21.23 23.05 -0.15
C GLY A 65 -20.34 24.10 0.51
N GLY A 66 -19.26 24.54 -0.14
CA GLY A 66 -18.39 25.63 0.30
C GLY A 66 -16.97 25.17 0.64
N THR A 67 -16.24 26.03 1.35
CA THR A 67 -14.87 25.76 1.81
C THR A 67 -14.89 24.88 3.05
N TYR A 68 -14.08 23.82 3.06
CA TYR A 68 -13.86 22.96 4.23
C TYR A 68 -12.36 22.87 4.54
N ARG A 69 -12.09 22.65 5.83
CA ARG A 69 -10.76 22.52 6.39
C ARG A 69 -10.75 21.36 7.36
N PHE A 70 -9.78 20.47 7.20
CA PHE A 70 -9.60 19.30 8.03
C PHE A 70 -8.12 18.90 8.00
N GLU A 71 -7.76 17.99 8.90
CA GLU A 71 -6.40 17.47 9.04
C GLU A 71 -6.36 16.02 8.60
N LEU A 72 -5.21 15.61 8.06
CA LEU A 72 -4.91 14.23 7.69
C LEU A 72 -3.60 13.80 8.34
N ASP A 73 -3.60 12.64 8.99
CA ASP A 73 -2.40 11.88 9.31
C ASP A 73 -2.34 10.66 8.40
N LEU A 74 -1.24 10.53 7.65
CA LEU A 74 -0.99 9.38 6.77
C LEU A 74 -0.22 8.32 7.56
N LEU A 75 -0.94 7.34 8.09
CA LEU A 75 -0.42 6.29 8.96
C LEU A 75 0.38 5.24 8.16
N ALA A 76 1.12 4.38 8.86
CA ALA A 76 1.69 3.19 8.25
C ALA A 76 0.59 2.25 7.73
N ALA A 77 0.97 1.28 6.89
CA ALA A 77 0.03 0.34 6.26
C ALA A 77 -1.08 1.00 5.40
N GLY A 78 -0.88 2.24 4.93
CA GLY A 78 -1.77 2.90 3.95
C GLY A 78 -3.07 3.44 4.55
N ARG A 79 -3.09 3.72 5.85
CA ARG A 79 -4.29 4.17 6.58
C ARG A 79 -4.26 5.64 6.87
N VAL A 80 -5.43 6.26 6.94
CA VAL A 80 -5.55 7.70 7.13
C VAL A 80 -6.35 7.96 8.37
N ARG A 81 -5.88 8.87 9.22
CA ARG A 81 -6.71 9.46 10.26
C ARG A 81 -7.09 10.86 9.81
N SER A 82 -8.39 11.15 9.79
CA SER A 82 -8.95 12.40 9.27
C SER A 82 -9.81 13.10 10.33
N SER A 83 -9.80 14.43 10.33
CA SER A 83 -10.78 15.23 11.09
C SER A 83 -11.95 15.74 10.27
N ASP A 84 -12.08 15.32 8.99
CA ASP A 84 -13.15 15.77 8.09
C ASP A 84 -14.55 15.35 8.55
N HIS A 85 -14.65 14.23 9.29
CA HIS A 85 -15.90 13.74 9.83
C HIS A 85 -15.72 13.23 11.27
N GLY A 86 -16.69 13.47 12.15
CA GLY A 86 -16.61 13.08 13.56
C GLY A 86 -16.56 11.57 13.77
N ASP A 87 -17.11 10.80 12.82
CA ASP A 87 -17.08 9.34 12.79
C ASP A 87 -15.96 8.79 11.89
N ALA A 88 -15.07 9.66 11.35
CA ALA A 88 -13.94 9.23 10.52
C ALA A 88 -12.98 8.38 11.38
N SER A 89 -13.20 7.08 11.35
CA SER A 89 -12.25 6.13 11.89
C SER A 89 -11.19 5.89 10.83
N PRO A 90 -9.95 5.56 11.23
CA PRO A 90 -8.97 5.14 10.25
C PRO A 90 -9.49 4.00 9.37
N ALA A 91 -10.45 3.19 9.85
CA ALA A 91 -10.89 1.95 9.22
C ALA A 91 -11.43 2.11 7.79
N SER A 92 -12.00 3.27 7.44
CA SER A 92 -12.57 3.53 6.12
C SER A 92 -11.68 4.38 5.21
N ASP A 93 -10.70 5.08 5.76
CA ASP A 93 -9.86 6.03 5.01
C ASP A 93 -8.47 5.44 4.70
N GLU A 94 -8.03 5.64 3.46
CA GLU A 94 -6.83 5.01 2.91
C GLU A 94 -5.97 5.99 2.11
N TRP A 95 -4.66 5.73 2.05
CA TRP A 95 -3.75 6.47 1.17
C TRP A 95 -2.81 5.54 0.40
N PHE A 96 -2.40 6.01 -0.77
CA PHE A 96 -1.52 5.30 -1.69
C PHE A 96 -0.55 6.29 -2.34
N GLN A 97 0.69 5.87 -2.49
CA GLN A 97 1.69 6.61 -3.24
C GLN A 97 2.21 5.73 -4.38
N ASP A 98 2.15 6.25 -5.60
CA ASP A 98 2.70 5.64 -6.81
C ASP A 98 3.61 6.67 -7.49
N GLY A 99 4.91 6.54 -7.24
CA GLY A 99 5.88 7.58 -7.60
C GLY A 99 5.48 8.93 -7.00
N SER A 100 5.39 9.97 -7.84
CA SER A 100 4.98 11.31 -7.40
C SER A 100 3.50 11.44 -7.09
N LEU A 101 2.65 10.50 -7.51
CA LEU A 101 1.20 10.62 -7.30
C LEU A 101 0.83 10.13 -5.89
N LEU A 102 0.31 11.04 -5.07
CA LEU A 102 -0.32 10.71 -3.79
C LEU A 102 -1.84 10.73 -3.96
N ARG A 103 -2.49 9.65 -3.51
CA ARG A 103 -3.94 9.47 -3.49
C ARG A 103 -4.40 9.26 -2.06
N VAL A 104 -5.44 9.97 -1.64
CA VAL A 104 -6.08 9.82 -0.33
C VAL A 104 -7.57 9.61 -0.57
N PHE A 105 -8.13 8.52 -0.05
CA PHE A 105 -9.55 8.23 -0.10
C PHE A 105 -10.15 8.39 1.28
N LEU A 106 -11.20 9.22 1.37
CA LEU A 106 -12.03 9.37 2.55
C LEU A 106 -13.31 8.55 2.35
N GLY A 107 -13.39 7.39 3.00
CA GLY A 107 -14.43 6.39 2.81
C GLY A 107 -15.81 6.88 3.20
N ASP A 108 -15.91 7.56 4.35
CA ASP A 108 -17.20 8.06 4.86
C ASP A 108 -17.82 9.13 3.96
N ARG A 109 -16.97 9.82 3.19
CA ARG A 109 -17.36 10.88 2.25
C ARG A 109 -17.46 10.37 0.81
N PHE A 110 -16.89 9.20 0.54
CA PHE A 110 -16.72 8.65 -0.80
C PHE A 110 -16.01 9.64 -1.74
N VAL A 111 -14.90 10.22 -1.27
CA VAL A 111 -14.10 11.22 -1.98
C VAL A 111 -12.66 10.76 -2.08
N GLU A 112 -12.07 10.91 -3.27
CA GLU A 112 -10.64 10.73 -3.50
C GLU A 112 -9.95 12.08 -3.77
N TYR A 113 -8.88 12.37 -3.05
CA TYR A 113 -7.97 13.49 -3.25
C TYR A 113 -6.69 12.99 -3.95
N ARG A 114 -6.24 13.70 -4.98
CA ARG A 114 -5.08 13.35 -5.81
C ARG A 114 -4.17 14.55 -5.99
N ALA A 115 -2.88 14.39 -5.70
CA ALA A 115 -1.88 15.43 -5.93
C ALA A 115 -0.53 14.84 -6.32
N GLU A 116 0.23 15.59 -7.10
CA GLU A 116 1.65 15.28 -7.33
C GLU A 116 2.52 15.87 -6.20
N VAL A 117 3.34 15.01 -5.62
CA VAL A 117 4.35 15.34 -4.62
C VAL A 117 5.56 15.93 -5.34
N THR A 118 5.77 17.23 -5.17
CA THR A 118 6.89 17.96 -5.81
C THR A 118 8.02 18.30 -4.83
N ASN A 119 7.69 18.53 -3.56
CA ASN A 119 8.65 18.97 -2.53
C ASN A 119 8.39 18.38 -1.14
N GLY A 120 7.33 17.58 -0.97
CA GLY A 120 6.97 16.97 0.31
C GLY A 120 6.53 17.95 1.40
N THR A 121 6.16 19.20 1.05
CA THR A 121 5.69 20.23 2.00
C THR A 121 4.35 20.85 1.61
N VAL A 122 4.01 20.86 0.32
CA VAL A 122 2.73 21.36 -0.17
C VAL A 122 2.19 20.41 -1.22
N LEU A 123 0.91 20.08 -1.12
CA LEU A 123 0.15 19.37 -2.13
C LEU A 123 -0.88 20.32 -2.72
N VAL A 124 -0.95 20.36 -4.04
CA VAL A 124 -2.03 21.04 -4.77
C VAL A 124 -2.55 20.05 -5.78
N GLY A 125 -3.87 19.86 -5.79
CA GLY A 125 -4.45 18.79 -6.57
C GLY A 125 -5.95 18.91 -6.75
N GLU A 126 -6.54 17.83 -7.21
CA GLU A 126 -7.98 17.69 -7.41
C GLU A 126 -8.56 16.66 -6.45
N ALA A 127 -9.82 16.86 -6.06
CA ALA A 127 -10.61 15.80 -5.45
C ALA A 127 -11.85 15.51 -6.26
N ILE A 128 -12.28 14.25 -6.21
CA ILE A 128 -13.40 13.71 -6.96
C ILE A 128 -14.25 12.84 -6.05
N ASN A 129 -15.57 13.03 -6.07
CA ASN A 129 -16.50 12.15 -5.36
C ASN A 129 -17.07 11.06 -6.27
N VAL A 130 -17.74 10.07 -5.69
CA VAL A 130 -18.44 8.99 -6.44
C VAL A 130 -19.53 9.48 -7.38
N ARG A 131 -20.00 10.73 -7.24
CA ARG A 131 -20.96 11.37 -8.16
C ARG A 131 -20.25 12.07 -9.34
N GLY A 132 -18.92 12.00 -9.42
CA GLY A 132 -18.10 12.62 -10.45
C GLY A 132 -17.90 14.13 -10.31
N GLN A 133 -18.33 14.73 -9.18
CA GLN A 133 -18.06 16.14 -8.92
C GLN A 133 -16.60 16.33 -8.58
N ARG A 134 -15.98 17.38 -9.15
CA ARG A 134 -14.56 17.68 -8.98
C ARG A 134 -14.36 19.06 -8.38
N TRP A 135 -13.28 19.21 -7.61
CA TRP A 135 -12.85 20.48 -7.06
C TRP A 135 -11.34 20.48 -6.80
N THR A 136 -10.78 21.66 -6.54
CA THR A 136 -9.38 21.82 -6.19
C THR A 136 -9.19 21.78 -4.68
N PHE A 137 -8.05 21.24 -4.25
CA PHE A 137 -7.61 21.34 -2.87
C PHE A 137 -6.14 21.77 -2.78
N ARG A 138 -5.80 22.29 -1.62
CA ARG A 138 -4.43 22.52 -1.16
C ARG A 138 -4.26 21.81 0.18
N ALA A 139 -3.14 21.13 0.35
CA ALA A 139 -2.72 20.63 1.65
C ALA A 139 -1.33 21.16 1.99
N ASP A 140 -1.18 21.72 3.19
CA ASP A 140 0.09 22.20 3.71
C ASP A 140 0.60 21.22 4.78
N ARG A 141 1.85 20.78 4.67
CA ARG A 141 2.43 19.83 5.63
C ARG A 141 2.58 20.50 6.98
N MET A 142 2.06 19.82 8.00
CA MET A 142 2.24 20.24 9.38
C MET A 142 3.47 19.55 9.96
N PHE A 143 4.32 20.32 10.62
CA PHE A 143 5.53 19.80 11.26
C PHE A 143 5.23 19.36 12.70
N GLY A 144 5.83 18.26 13.11
CA GLY A 144 5.57 17.59 14.38
C GLY A 144 4.87 16.26 14.15
N ARG A 145 5.21 15.27 14.99
CA ARG A 145 4.62 13.93 14.92
C ARG A 145 3.28 13.92 15.64
N ALA A 146 2.24 13.39 15.01
CA ALA A 146 0.99 13.11 15.71
C ALA A 146 1.22 11.98 16.71
N ALA A 147 0.70 12.11 17.93
CA ALA A 147 0.72 11.00 18.87
C ALA A 147 -0.09 9.83 18.29
N CYS A 148 0.40 8.61 18.50
CA CYS A 148 -0.35 7.41 18.17
C CYS A 148 -1.52 7.30 19.15
N ALA A 149 -2.71 7.01 18.61
CA ALA A 149 -3.90 6.82 19.40
C ALA A 149 -3.83 5.51 20.18
N ASP A 150 -4.76 5.33 21.12
CA ASP A 150 -4.90 4.07 21.84
C ASP A 150 -5.14 2.92 20.85
N GLY A 151 -4.35 1.84 20.96
CA GLY A 151 -4.38 0.70 20.04
C GLY A 151 -3.50 0.85 18.78
N GLU A 152 -2.89 2.01 18.56
CA GLU A 152 -1.86 2.20 17.53
C GLU A 152 -0.45 1.96 18.10
N ALA A 153 0.42 1.35 17.31
CA ALA A 153 1.83 1.21 17.63
C ALA A 153 2.68 2.31 16.99
N SER A 154 3.76 2.72 17.65
CA SER A 154 4.80 3.52 17.02
C SER A 154 5.68 2.63 16.15
N LEU A 155 5.72 2.88 14.84
CA LEU A 155 6.66 2.30 13.90
C LEU A 155 7.50 3.42 13.30
N GLU A 156 8.76 3.52 13.75
CA GLU A 156 9.67 4.61 13.36
C GLU A 156 9.02 5.99 13.55
N GLU A 157 8.75 6.71 12.47
CA GLU A 157 8.13 8.04 12.45
C GLU A 157 6.60 8.01 12.28
N ALA A 158 6.01 6.85 12.02
CA ALA A 158 4.58 6.68 11.75
C ALA A 158 3.84 5.97 12.90
N CYS A 159 2.52 6.11 12.91
CA CYS A 159 1.65 5.26 13.72
C CYS A 159 1.14 4.10 12.87
N LEU A 160 0.99 2.93 13.49
CA LEU A 160 0.66 1.68 12.83
C LEU A 160 -0.56 1.06 13.50
N SER A 161 -1.59 0.78 12.70
CA SER A 161 -2.72 -0.05 13.12
C SER A 161 -3.20 -0.89 11.93
N VAL A 162 -3.47 -2.16 12.18
CA VAL A 162 -4.16 -3.04 11.23
C VAL A 162 -5.68 -2.94 11.35
N ALA A 163 -6.23 -2.25 12.35
CA ALA A 163 -7.67 -2.13 12.52
C ALA A 163 -8.33 -1.49 11.29
N GLY A 164 -9.39 -2.10 10.77
CA GLY A 164 -10.08 -1.81 9.52
C GLY A 164 -9.40 -2.27 8.22
N THR A 165 -8.21 -2.89 8.29
CA THR A 165 -7.47 -3.25 7.06
C THR A 165 -7.94 -4.58 6.48
N ARG A 166 -7.91 -4.68 5.15
CA ARG A 166 -8.26 -5.90 4.41
C ARG A 166 -7.03 -6.57 3.83
N TRP A 167 -6.99 -7.89 3.88
CA TRP A 167 -5.84 -8.67 3.43
C TRP A 167 -6.27 -9.92 2.68
N ARG A 168 -5.59 -10.21 1.57
CA ARG A 168 -5.68 -11.49 0.88
C ARG A 168 -4.67 -12.42 1.54
N LEU A 169 -5.18 -13.37 2.32
CA LEU A 169 -4.42 -14.34 3.09
C LEU A 169 -4.31 -15.66 2.32
N ALA A 170 -3.08 -16.14 2.12
CA ALA A 170 -2.74 -17.45 1.62
C ALA A 170 -2.07 -18.26 2.74
N LEU A 171 -2.69 -19.36 3.16
CA LEU A 171 -2.06 -20.33 4.06
C LEU A 171 -1.48 -21.48 3.22
N GLU A 172 -0.32 -21.98 3.62
CA GLU A 172 0.29 -23.13 2.95
C GLU A 172 -0.66 -24.34 2.95
N GLY A 173 -0.87 -24.92 1.76
CA GLY A 173 -1.76 -26.08 1.60
C GLY A 173 -3.26 -25.76 1.66
N GLN A 174 -3.67 -24.49 1.71
CA GLN A 174 -5.08 -24.07 1.70
C GLN A 174 -5.36 -23.04 0.59
N GLY A 175 -6.64 -22.80 0.32
CA GLY A 175 -7.07 -21.73 -0.58
C GLY A 175 -6.90 -20.34 0.01
N GLU A 176 -6.74 -19.36 -0.87
CA GLU A 176 -6.72 -17.94 -0.52
C GLU A 176 -8.09 -17.47 -0.02
N ARG A 177 -8.09 -16.52 0.91
CA ARG A 177 -9.29 -15.85 1.40
C ARG A 177 -9.00 -14.40 1.75
N VAL A 178 -10.02 -13.57 1.72
CA VAL A 178 -9.92 -12.20 2.24
C VAL A 178 -10.21 -12.23 3.73
N ILE A 179 -9.40 -11.57 4.53
CA ILE A 179 -9.67 -11.30 5.93
C ILE A 179 -9.77 -9.80 6.17
N VAL A 180 -10.55 -9.41 7.17
CA VAL A 180 -10.63 -8.03 7.63
C VAL A 180 -10.32 -8.00 9.11
N PHE A 181 -9.34 -7.20 9.50
CA PHE A 181 -9.11 -6.88 10.91
C PHE A 181 -10.11 -5.82 11.30
N LEU A 182 -11.20 -6.17 11.97
CA LEU A 182 -12.23 -5.23 12.39
C LEU A 182 -11.78 -4.43 13.62
N ASP A 183 -12.35 -3.24 13.79
CA ASP A 183 -12.20 -2.49 15.03
C ASP A 183 -12.69 -3.31 16.24
N GLY A 184 -12.02 -3.13 17.38
CA GLY A 184 -12.32 -3.87 18.61
C GLY A 184 -11.72 -5.28 18.67
N GLY A 185 -10.75 -5.61 17.82
CA GLY A 185 -9.94 -6.84 17.97
C GLY A 185 -10.56 -8.10 17.35
N ARG A 186 -11.50 -7.97 16.41
CA ARG A 186 -12.17 -9.10 15.74
C ARG A 186 -11.65 -9.32 14.33
N VAL A 187 -11.65 -10.57 13.86
CA VAL A 187 -11.26 -10.90 12.48
C VAL A 187 -12.43 -11.50 11.74
N ALA A 188 -12.76 -10.88 10.61
CA ALA A 188 -13.74 -11.38 9.65
C ALA A 188 -13.07 -12.21 8.57
N VAL A 189 -13.71 -13.30 8.15
CA VAL A 189 -13.29 -14.10 6.99
C VAL A 189 -14.26 -13.86 5.84
N GLY A 190 -13.85 -12.98 4.92
CA GLY A 190 -14.67 -12.49 3.82
C GLY A 190 -15.27 -11.11 4.10
N PRO A 191 -15.67 -10.38 3.05
CA PRO A 191 -16.20 -9.02 3.18
C PRO A 191 -17.64 -8.96 3.73
N GLU A 192 -18.36 -10.08 3.75
CA GLU A 192 -19.76 -10.17 4.22
C GLU A 192 -19.86 -10.56 5.71
N ASP A 193 -18.74 -10.94 6.34
CA ASP A 193 -18.68 -11.32 7.76
C ASP A 193 -18.47 -10.07 8.63
N GLU A 194 -19.56 -9.40 9.00
CA GLU A 194 -19.49 -8.15 9.79
C GLU A 194 -19.16 -8.38 11.27
N ASP A 195 -19.43 -9.58 11.78
CA ASP A 195 -19.27 -9.90 13.19
C ASP A 195 -17.88 -10.45 13.53
N GLY A 196 -17.26 -11.19 12.61
CA GLY A 196 -15.93 -11.74 12.75
C GLY A 196 -15.82 -12.78 13.87
N ALA A 197 -15.73 -14.04 13.49
CA ALA A 197 -15.54 -15.14 14.46
C ALA A 197 -14.12 -15.18 15.05
N GLY A 198 -13.13 -14.57 14.39
CA GLY A 198 -11.75 -14.54 14.83
C GLY A 198 -11.43 -13.40 15.80
N ARG A 199 -10.19 -13.40 16.28
CA ARG A 199 -9.64 -12.34 17.14
C ARG A 199 -8.26 -11.91 16.66
N TRP A 200 -7.90 -10.65 16.88
CA TRP A 200 -6.55 -10.15 16.63
C TRP A 200 -6.10 -9.25 17.76
N GLU A 201 -4.78 -9.19 17.92
CA GLU A 201 -4.11 -8.25 18.80
C GLU A 201 -2.77 -7.83 18.19
N GLN A 202 -2.40 -6.58 18.45
CA GLN A 202 -1.16 -5.97 17.97
C GLN A 202 -0.38 -5.42 19.15
N THR A 203 0.92 -5.72 19.22
CA THR A 203 1.86 -5.16 20.19
C THR A 203 3.09 -4.68 19.44
N GLY A 204 3.24 -3.36 19.29
CA GLY A 204 4.28 -2.82 18.42
C GLY A 204 4.04 -3.23 16.96
N THR A 205 5.06 -3.82 16.34
CA THR A 205 4.99 -4.42 15.00
C THR A 205 4.52 -5.87 15.01
N ALA A 206 4.45 -6.52 16.17
CA ALA A 206 4.01 -7.90 16.28
C ALA A 206 2.48 -7.95 16.18
N LEU A 207 1.98 -8.82 15.31
CA LEU A 207 0.57 -9.10 15.09
C LEU A 207 0.30 -10.56 15.39
N GLY A 208 -0.74 -10.84 16.18
CA GLY A 208 -1.27 -12.18 16.37
C GLY A 208 -2.77 -12.21 16.10
N PHE A 209 -3.23 -13.25 15.41
CA PHE A 209 -4.65 -13.38 15.10
C PHE A 209 -5.11 -14.83 14.91
N THR A 210 -6.41 -15.07 15.08
CA THR A 210 -7.11 -16.30 14.75
C THR A 210 -8.20 -16.00 13.73
N LEU A 211 -8.54 -16.99 12.88
CA LEU A 211 -9.63 -16.87 11.91
C LEU A 211 -10.99 -17.32 12.48
N ALA A 212 -10.98 -17.99 13.62
CA ALA A 212 -12.14 -18.47 14.36
C ALA A 212 -11.80 -18.53 15.86
N GLU A 213 -12.80 -18.61 16.72
CA GLU A 213 -12.66 -18.56 18.19
C GLU A 213 -11.66 -19.60 18.73
N ASP A 214 -11.74 -20.84 18.25
CA ASP A 214 -10.85 -21.95 18.63
C ASP A 214 -9.80 -22.29 17.54
N GLY A 215 -9.55 -21.38 16.61
CA GLY A 215 -8.62 -21.59 15.50
C GLY A 215 -7.15 -21.54 15.92
N PRO A 216 -6.22 -22.11 15.11
CA PRO A 216 -4.79 -21.94 15.35
C PRO A 216 -4.42 -20.45 15.28
N ARG A 217 -3.57 -20.01 16.20
CA ARG A 217 -3.08 -18.64 16.24
C ARG A 217 -1.98 -18.44 15.21
N LEU A 218 -2.15 -17.44 14.36
CA LEU A 218 -1.16 -16.98 13.38
C LEU A 218 -0.42 -15.77 13.94
N THR A 219 0.89 -15.71 13.71
CA THR A 219 1.74 -14.59 14.15
C THR A 219 2.59 -14.06 12.99
N ALA A 220 2.75 -12.73 12.92
CA ALA A 220 3.58 -12.04 11.94
C ALA A 220 4.18 -10.75 12.52
N GLU A 221 5.20 -10.23 11.85
CA GLU A 221 5.68 -8.85 12.04
C GLU A 221 5.20 -7.98 10.88
N ILE A 222 4.79 -6.75 11.20
CA ILE A 222 4.36 -5.76 10.22
C ILE A 222 5.56 -4.90 9.85
N ASP A 223 6.03 -5.00 8.60
CA ASP A 223 7.16 -4.26 8.05
C ASP A 223 6.81 -2.84 7.56
N GLY A 224 5.57 -2.40 7.82
CA GLY A 224 5.05 -1.09 7.46
C GLY A 224 4.53 -0.95 6.02
N GLY A 225 4.60 -2.00 5.18
CA GLY A 225 4.58 -1.82 3.72
C GLY A 225 3.64 -2.68 2.87
N GLY A 226 2.61 -3.32 3.42
CA GLY A 226 1.53 -3.93 2.63
C GLY A 226 1.60 -5.46 2.44
N ALA A 227 2.53 -6.13 3.12
CA ALA A 227 2.54 -7.59 3.24
C ALA A 227 2.62 -8.01 4.72
N LEU A 228 2.12 -9.21 5.03
CA LEU A 228 2.33 -9.92 6.28
C LEU A 228 2.88 -11.29 5.93
N GLU A 229 3.96 -11.69 6.59
CA GLU A 229 4.51 -13.03 6.45
C GLU A 229 4.73 -13.61 7.84
N GLY A 230 4.37 -14.88 8.02
CA GLY A 230 4.32 -15.45 9.34
C GLY A 230 4.02 -16.94 9.34
N GLN A 231 3.73 -17.46 10.52
CA GLN A 231 3.39 -18.85 10.73
C GLN A 231 2.41 -19.01 11.89
N THR A 232 1.85 -20.20 12.05
CA THR A 232 1.12 -20.56 13.26
C THR A 232 2.07 -20.59 14.45
N GLU A 233 1.56 -20.30 15.65
CA GLU A 233 2.38 -20.21 16.88
C GLU A 233 3.11 -21.52 17.21
N ASP A 234 2.54 -22.67 16.81
CA ASP A 234 3.17 -23.98 16.91
C ASP A 234 4.21 -24.27 15.80
N GLY A 235 4.40 -23.34 14.86
CA GLY A 235 5.31 -23.46 13.71
C GLY A 235 4.81 -24.37 12.59
N GLY A 236 3.56 -24.84 12.65
CA GLY A 236 3.03 -25.86 11.75
C GLY A 236 2.68 -25.38 10.34
N VAL A 237 2.16 -24.17 10.17
CA VAL A 237 1.67 -23.65 8.88
C VAL A 237 2.21 -22.25 8.63
N ARG A 238 2.87 -22.03 7.50
CA ARG A 238 3.27 -20.70 7.05
C ARG A 238 2.12 -20.00 6.33
N PHE A 239 2.10 -18.67 6.42
CA PHE A 239 1.17 -17.86 5.67
C PHE A 239 1.83 -16.62 5.10
N ARG A 240 1.18 -16.10 4.06
CA ARG A 240 1.46 -14.79 3.48
C ARG A 240 0.15 -14.06 3.29
N ALA A 241 0.12 -12.78 3.64
CA ALA A 241 -1.01 -11.91 3.37
C ALA A 241 -0.54 -10.67 2.61
N THR A 242 -1.33 -10.21 1.64
CA THR A 242 -1.09 -8.96 0.93
C THR A 242 -2.27 -8.04 1.15
N ARG A 243 -2.01 -6.74 1.37
CA ARG A 243 -3.08 -5.79 1.63
C ARG A 243 -3.98 -5.71 0.40
N VAL A 244 -5.29 -5.66 0.63
CA VAL A 244 -6.29 -5.41 -0.39
C VAL A 244 -6.74 -3.97 -0.21
N ASP A 245 -6.46 -3.15 -1.20
CA ASP A 245 -6.89 -1.76 -1.20
C ASP A 245 -8.42 -1.71 -1.36
N SER A 246 -9.09 -0.93 -0.51
CA SER A 246 -10.57 -0.90 -0.44
C SER A 246 -11.20 -0.19 -1.62
N VAL A 247 -10.42 0.62 -2.32
CA VAL A 247 -10.85 1.33 -3.52
C VAL A 247 -10.09 0.77 -4.71
N PRO A 248 -10.75 0.15 -5.70
CA PRO A 248 -10.06 -0.21 -6.93
C PRO A 248 -9.47 1.07 -7.54
N PRO A 249 -8.23 1.05 -8.07
CA PRO A 249 -7.78 2.15 -8.92
C PRO A 249 -8.86 2.37 -9.97
N LEU A 250 -9.44 3.57 -10.01
CA LEU A 250 -10.46 3.88 -11.01
C LEU A 250 -9.81 3.68 -12.37
N ILE A 251 -10.20 2.59 -13.04
CA ILE A 251 -9.91 2.34 -14.44
C ILE A 251 -10.50 3.54 -15.18
N HIS A 252 -9.63 4.36 -15.76
CA HIS A 252 -10.04 5.38 -16.70
C HIS A 252 -11.05 4.77 -17.69
N ARG A 253 -12.27 5.31 -17.70
CA ARG A 253 -13.16 5.22 -18.86
C ARG A 253 -13.28 6.60 -19.48
#